data_AF-A1YWS3-F1
#
_entry.id   AF-A1YWS3-F1
#
_cell.length_a   1.000
_cell.length_b   1.000
_cell.length_c   1.000
_cell.angle_alpha   90.00
_cell.angle_beta   90.00
_cell.angle_gamma   90.00
#
_symmetry.space_group_name_H-M   'P 1'
#
loop_
_entity.id
_entity.type
_entity.pdbx_description
1 polymer ?
#
loop_
_entity_poly.entity_id
_entity_poly.type
_entity_poly.pdbx_seq_one_letter_code
_entity_poly.pdbx_strand_id
1 'polypeptide(L)'
;AQGDGLSYLASETVHYNPSDLSNWLGNMLSESNANFTPNCSLDNPFLPPISPLDYTNCGAQPKQEPSIFDSPSLDYDLKAIPGKALYSHIEQPPPPPPPPQPQPQPAPAPIPVRERESLSSKPTTATATTPDSASSGGGGWAAQAEGPRALVHADSTEIGIRLVHTLMACAEAVQQENLKLAEALVKQINLLAVSQAGAMGKVAFYFARGLAGRIYGLYPDKPLDSDNLQMHFYETCPYLKFAHFTANQAILEAFEGKKRVHVVDFSMKQGMQWPALMQALALRPGGPPAFRLTGIGPPSTDNTDHLREVGLKLAQFAETIHVEFKYRGLVANSLADLDSSMLDLREDESVAVNSVFELHSLLARPGGIEKVLSTVKDMKPDIVTIVEQEANHNGPGFLDRFTESLHYYSTLFDSLEGCAVSPVSPLDKLRSEEYLGHQICNVVACEGAERVERHETLTQWRARLGSAGFDPVNLGSNAFKQASML
;
A
#
# COMPACT_ATOMS: atom_id res chain seq x y z
N ALA A 1 -14.37 -62.16 -5.28
CA ALA A 1 -14.85 -60.90 -5.89
C ALA A 1 -14.77 -59.84 -4.79
N GLN A 2 -13.88 -58.85 -4.89
CA GLN A 2 -14.05 -57.63 -5.71
C GLN A 2 -15.25 -56.80 -5.23
N GLY A 3 -15.06 -55.56 -4.75
CA GLY A 3 -13.80 -54.86 -4.49
C GLY A 3 -14.03 -53.44 -3.96
N ASP A 4 -13.17 -52.99 -3.05
CA ASP A 4 -13.14 -51.62 -2.53
C ASP A 4 -12.66 -50.62 -3.59
N GLY A 5 -12.98 -49.32 -3.41
CA GLY A 5 -12.39 -48.30 -4.29
C GLY A 5 -12.93 -46.87 -4.26
N LEU A 6 -13.46 -46.33 -3.15
CA LEU A 6 -13.87 -44.90 -3.09
C LEU A 6 -13.68 -44.21 -1.72
N SER A 7 -12.73 -44.64 -0.87
CA SER A 7 -12.52 -44.06 0.47
C SER A 7 -11.09 -43.58 0.78
N TYR A 8 -10.23 -43.38 -0.23
CA TYR A 8 -8.79 -43.11 -0.05
C TYR A 8 -8.21 -42.02 -0.98
N LEU A 9 -8.85 -40.84 -1.05
CA LEU A 9 -8.29 -39.64 -1.69
C LEU A 9 -8.58 -38.33 -0.93
N ALA A 10 -8.85 -38.40 0.38
CA ALA A 10 -9.15 -37.24 1.23
C ALA A 10 -8.06 -37.00 2.32
N SER A 11 -6.83 -37.45 2.07
CA SER A 11 -5.77 -37.49 3.08
C SER A 11 -4.37 -37.25 2.48
N GLU A 12 -4.21 -36.23 1.65
CA GLU A 12 -2.89 -35.69 1.28
C GLU A 12 -3.00 -34.24 0.77
N THR A 13 -3.55 -33.36 1.61
CA THR A 13 -3.31 -31.93 1.51
C THR A 13 -2.42 -31.56 2.68
N VAL A 14 -1.22 -31.04 2.40
CA VAL A 14 -0.30 -30.60 3.47
C VAL A 14 -0.96 -29.43 4.18
N HIS A 15 -1.41 -29.66 5.41
CA HIS A 15 -2.05 -28.66 6.24
C HIS A 15 -1.02 -27.62 6.69
N TYR A 16 -0.90 -26.52 5.94
CA TYR A 16 -0.16 -25.35 6.40
C TYR A 16 -1.03 -24.53 7.35
N ASN A 17 -0.46 -24.19 8.51
CA ASN A 17 -1.09 -23.34 9.51
C ASN A 17 -1.10 -21.89 8.99
N PRO A 18 -2.28 -21.24 8.79
CA PRO A 18 -2.36 -19.90 8.21
C PRO A 18 -1.79 -18.80 9.13
N SER A 19 -1.51 -19.10 10.41
CA SER A 19 -0.86 -18.16 11.35
C SER A 19 0.58 -17.77 10.98
N ASP A 20 1.19 -18.40 9.97
CA ASP A 20 2.63 -18.31 9.67
C ASP A 20 2.95 -17.56 8.36
N LEU A 21 1.98 -16.88 7.74
CA LEU A 21 2.18 -16.14 6.47
C LEU A 21 3.24 -15.03 6.56
N SER A 22 3.41 -14.41 7.73
CA SER A 22 4.47 -13.44 8.00
C SER A 22 5.87 -14.07 8.01
N ASN A 23 6.01 -15.28 8.57
CA ASN A 23 7.25 -16.05 8.51
C ASN A 23 7.50 -16.62 7.11
N TRP A 24 6.46 -16.94 6.33
CA TRP A 24 6.64 -17.38 4.94
C TRP A 24 7.24 -16.26 4.06
N LEU A 25 6.72 -15.04 4.15
CA LEU A 25 7.32 -13.87 3.49
C LEU A 25 8.70 -13.51 4.07
N GLY A 26 8.85 -13.58 5.40
CA GLY A 26 10.13 -13.29 6.08
C GLY A 26 11.25 -14.27 5.75
N ASN A 27 10.95 -15.57 5.62
CA ASN A 27 11.91 -16.60 5.23
C ASN A 27 12.32 -16.41 3.76
N MET A 28 11.38 -16.12 2.85
CA MET A 28 11.72 -15.84 1.45
C MET A 28 12.66 -14.63 1.28
N LEU A 29 12.53 -13.62 2.15
CA LEU A 29 13.38 -12.43 2.17
C LEU A 29 14.72 -12.62 2.93
N SER A 30 14.90 -13.69 3.70
CA SER A 30 16.11 -13.95 4.48
C SER A 30 16.95 -15.12 3.96
N GLU A 31 16.33 -16.14 3.35
CA GLU A 31 17.03 -17.24 2.67
C GLU A 31 17.78 -16.76 1.40
N SER A 32 17.43 -15.59 0.86
CA SER A 32 18.18 -14.95 -0.23
C SER A 32 19.55 -14.37 0.18
N ASN A 33 19.93 -14.45 1.46
CA ASN A 33 21.20 -13.92 1.99
C ASN A 33 22.03 -14.92 2.80
N ALA A 34 21.71 -16.23 2.79
CA ALA A 34 22.53 -17.24 3.45
C ALA A 34 22.61 -18.60 2.71
N ASN A 35 23.84 -19.04 2.49
CA ASN A 35 24.25 -20.43 2.23
C ASN A 35 23.83 -21.12 0.92
N PHE A 36 24.63 -20.89 -0.13
CA PHE A 36 25.02 -21.97 -1.05
C PHE A 36 26.53 -22.26 -0.91
N THR A 37 26.88 -23.34 -0.20
CA THR A 37 28.15 -24.04 -0.36
C THR A 37 27.86 -25.53 -0.59
N PRO A 38 28.14 -26.08 -1.79
CA PRO A 38 27.82 -27.47 -2.10
C PRO A 38 28.81 -28.42 -1.42
N ASN A 39 28.26 -29.42 -0.71
CA ASN A 39 29.06 -30.39 0.03
C ASN A 39 29.49 -31.55 -0.90
N CYS A 40 30.66 -31.44 -1.51
CA CYS A 40 31.33 -32.53 -2.21
C CYS A 40 32.74 -32.75 -1.65
N SER A 41 32.92 -33.83 -0.90
CA SER A 41 34.22 -34.24 -0.35
C SER A 41 35.18 -34.73 -1.42
N LEU A 42 36.39 -34.19 -1.48
CA LEU A 42 37.62 -34.85 -1.92
C LEU A 42 38.84 -34.04 -1.46
N ASP A 43 39.88 -34.72 -0.98
CA ASP A 43 41.03 -34.10 -0.31
C ASP A 43 41.94 -33.29 -1.24
N ASN A 44 42.40 -32.11 -0.80
CA ASN A 44 43.77 -31.64 -1.07
C ASN A 44 44.23 -30.51 -0.12
N PRO A 45 45.43 -30.57 0.50
CA PRO A 45 45.81 -29.64 1.58
C PRO A 45 46.86 -28.58 1.16
N PHE A 46 46.47 -27.48 0.51
CA PHE A 46 47.38 -26.33 0.31
C PHE A 46 46.68 -24.95 0.31
N LEU A 47 47.26 -24.03 1.11
CA LEU A 47 47.19 -22.56 1.05
C LEU A 47 46.01 -21.82 1.79
N PRO A 48 46.22 -20.53 2.19
CA PRO A 48 45.80 -20.01 3.52
C PRO A 48 44.58 -19.05 3.51
N PRO A 49 44.05 -18.64 4.69
CA PRO A 49 42.82 -17.84 4.79
C PRO A 49 43.01 -16.35 4.51
N ILE A 50 41.94 -15.68 4.07
CA ILE A 50 41.85 -14.24 3.86
C ILE A 50 40.67 -13.66 4.67
N SER A 51 40.91 -12.52 5.33
CA SER A 51 39.98 -11.85 6.25
C SER A 51 38.87 -11.04 5.52
N PRO A 52 37.72 -10.79 6.17
CA PRO A 52 36.70 -9.87 5.65
C PRO A 52 37.14 -8.40 5.76
N LEU A 53 36.61 -7.54 4.89
CA LEU A 53 36.79 -6.09 4.94
C LEU A 53 35.45 -5.36 4.83
N ASP A 54 35.34 -4.30 5.62
CA ASP A 54 34.13 -3.50 5.82
C ASP A 54 33.75 -2.63 4.60
N TYR A 55 32.46 -2.38 4.46
CA TYR A 55 31.93 -1.28 3.64
C TYR A 55 31.14 -0.30 4.51
N THR A 56 31.82 0.73 5.01
CA THR A 56 31.18 1.95 5.53
C THR A 56 31.38 3.11 4.55
N ASN A 57 30.26 3.60 4.03
CA ASN A 57 29.93 5.01 3.84
C ASN A 57 30.86 5.91 2.99
N CYS A 58 30.31 6.51 1.94
CA CYS A 58 30.17 7.97 1.82
C CYS A 58 29.53 8.38 0.49
N GLY A 59 28.46 9.16 0.54
CA GLY A 59 27.93 9.88 -0.62
C GLY A 59 28.61 11.24 -0.79
N ALA A 60 28.70 11.72 -2.03
CA ALA A 60 28.94 13.12 -2.36
C ALA A 60 28.42 13.46 -3.77
N GLN A 61 27.50 14.42 -3.86
CA GLN A 61 27.12 15.07 -5.12
C GLN A 61 28.19 16.11 -5.53
N PRO A 62 28.21 16.48 -6.81
CA PRO A 62 28.51 17.86 -7.21
C PRO A 62 27.35 18.50 -7.99
N LYS A 63 27.08 19.79 -7.70
CA LYS A 63 26.21 20.67 -8.51
C LYS A 63 27.06 21.50 -9.47
N GLN A 64 26.55 21.79 -10.68
CA GLN A 64 26.61 23.12 -11.29
C GLN A 64 25.69 23.25 -12.53
N GLU A 65 25.24 24.47 -12.80
CA GLU A 65 24.24 24.89 -13.80
C GLU A 65 24.91 25.48 -15.09
N PRO A 66 24.24 26.24 -15.98
CA PRO A 66 23.23 25.79 -16.96
C PRO A 66 23.52 26.27 -18.41
N SER A 67 22.96 25.62 -19.44
CA SER A 67 22.81 26.29 -20.76
C SER A 67 21.72 25.71 -21.68
N ILE A 68 20.75 26.58 -22.03
CA ILE A 68 20.14 26.84 -23.35
C ILE A 68 19.63 25.65 -24.21
N PHE A 69 18.37 25.80 -24.63
CA PHE A 69 17.63 24.97 -25.60
C PHE A 69 18.33 24.81 -26.95
N ASP A 70 18.27 23.59 -27.50
CA ASP A 70 17.81 23.34 -28.88
C ASP A 70 17.21 21.92 -28.96
N SER A 71 16.13 21.76 -29.73
CA SER A 71 15.49 20.47 -30.07
C SER A 71 15.70 20.23 -31.57
N PRO A 72 15.82 18.96 -32.06
CA PRO A 72 14.61 18.15 -32.25
C PRO A 72 14.77 16.61 -32.14
N SER A 73 13.63 15.94 -31.91
CA SER A 73 13.26 14.56 -32.35
C SER A 73 14.22 13.37 -32.16
N LEU A 74 13.77 12.31 -31.48
CA LEU A 74 13.44 11.00 -32.09
C LEU A 74 12.83 10.00 -31.07
N ASP A 75 11.83 9.26 -31.52
CA ASP A 75 11.42 7.88 -31.18
C ASP A 75 11.62 7.31 -29.75
N TYR A 76 10.51 7.18 -29.00
CA TYR A 76 10.37 6.21 -27.90
C TYR A 76 10.04 4.81 -28.45
N ASP A 77 11.08 3.99 -28.62
CA ASP A 77 10.99 2.63 -29.16
C ASP A 77 10.51 1.60 -28.10
N LEU A 78 9.24 1.18 -28.20
CA LEU A 78 8.59 0.22 -27.29
C LEU A 78 9.15 -1.21 -27.44
N LYS A 79 10.27 -1.51 -26.78
CA LYS A 79 10.87 -2.85 -26.82
C LYS A 79 10.26 -3.82 -25.81
N ALA A 80 9.45 -4.75 -26.31
CA ALA A 80 9.15 -6.00 -25.62
C ALA A 80 10.43 -6.81 -25.39
N ILE A 81 10.62 -7.34 -24.18
CA ILE A 81 11.82 -8.12 -23.79
C ILE A 81 11.70 -9.55 -24.35
N PRO A 82 12.59 -10.01 -25.27
CA PRO A 82 12.57 -11.38 -25.77
C PRO A 82 13.69 -12.20 -25.12
N GLY A 83 13.35 -13.05 -24.16
CA GLY A 83 14.33 -13.91 -23.49
C GLY A 83 14.80 -15.10 -24.34
N LYS A 84 15.91 -14.96 -25.07
CA LYS A 84 16.81 -16.06 -25.48
C LYS A 84 18.26 -15.58 -25.62
N ALA A 85 19.15 -16.08 -24.76
CA ALA A 85 20.59 -15.79 -24.85
C ALA A 85 21.35 -16.93 -25.55
N LEU A 86 22.13 -16.58 -26.56
CA LEU A 86 23.22 -17.39 -27.10
C LEU A 86 24.47 -16.49 -27.13
N TYR A 87 25.43 -16.78 -26.25
CA TYR A 87 26.68 -16.03 -26.17
C TYR A 87 27.76 -16.65 -27.07
N SER A 88 28.40 -15.81 -27.88
CA SER A 88 29.70 -16.10 -28.49
C SER A 88 30.72 -15.07 -27.98
N HIS A 89 31.77 -15.55 -27.30
CA HIS A 89 32.83 -14.71 -26.72
C HIS A 89 33.62 -13.94 -27.79
N ILE A 90 33.94 -12.68 -27.51
CA ILE A 90 35.12 -11.97 -28.02
C ILE A 90 35.76 -11.21 -26.85
N GLU A 91 37.06 -11.39 -26.66
CA GLU A 91 37.85 -10.77 -25.58
C GLU A 91 38.19 -9.30 -25.89
N GLN A 92 38.40 -8.48 -24.86
CA GLN A 92 39.01 -7.14 -24.97
C GLN A 92 40.24 -7.00 -24.06
N PRO A 93 41.26 -6.20 -24.45
CA PRO A 93 42.52 -6.08 -23.69
C PRO A 93 42.43 -5.09 -22.50
N PRO A 94 43.35 -5.16 -21.53
CA PRO A 94 43.30 -4.34 -20.32
C PRO A 94 43.72 -2.87 -20.52
N PRO A 95 43.27 -1.94 -19.66
CA PRO A 95 43.57 -0.51 -19.74
C PRO A 95 44.94 -0.10 -19.15
N PRO A 96 45.47 1.09 -19.50
CA PRO A 96 46.79 1.58 -19.04
C PRO A 96 46.77 2.22 -17.64
N PRO A 97 47.94 2.39 -16.98
CA PRO A 97 48.05 2.89 -15.61
C PRO A 97 47.98 4.43 -15.47
N PRO A 98 47.65 4.95 -14.27
CA PRO A 98 47.48 6.38 -14.01
C PRO A 98 48.80 7.15 -13.73
N PRO A 99 48.82 8.50 -13.89
CA PRO A 99 50.00 9.35 -13.69
C PRO A 99 50.29 9.72 -12.20
N PRO A 100 51.49 10.25 -11.89
CA PRO A 100 51.98 10.38 -10.50
C PRO A 100 51.56 11.69 -9.78
N GLN A 101 51.52 11.63 -8.44
CA GLN A 101 51.11 12.74 -7.56
C GLN A 101 52.25 13.75 -7.24
N PRO A 102 51.95 15.05 -6.99
CA PRO A 102 52.94 16.05 -6.57
C PRO A 102 53.31 15.99 -5.07
N GLN A 103 54.51 16.50 -4.73
CA GLN A 103 55.05 16.56 -3.37
C GLN A 103 54.48 17.74 -2.52
N PRO A 104 54.50 17.64 -1.17
CA PRO A 104 53.92 18.65 -0.28
C PRO A 104 54.85 19.84 0.03
N GLN A 105 54.26 21.01 0.30
CA GLN A 105 54.93 22.22 0.79
C GLN A 105 54.67 22.46 2.31
N PRO A 106 55.56 23.18 3.03
CA PRO A 106 55.51 23.29 4.49
C PRO A 106 54.57 24.39 5.02
N ALA A 107 54.04 24.19 6.23
CA ALA A 107 53.09 25.08 6.90
C ALA A 107 53.75 26.21 7.73
N PRO A 108 53.08 27.36 7.92
CA PRO A 108 53.54 28.45 8.80
C PRO A 108 53.17 28.25 10.28
N ALA A 109 53.89 28.95 11.17
CA ALA A 109 53.81 28.80 12.63
C ALA A 109 52.70 29.62 13.32
N PRO A 110 52.23 29.23 14.53
CA PRO A 110 51.17 29.92 15.27
C PRO A 110 51.65 31.05 16.20
N ILE A 111 50.74 31.98 16.54
CA ILE A 111 50.92 33.08 17.52
C ILE A 111 49.92 32.90 18.70
N PRO A 112 50.28 33.16 19.98
CA PRO A 112 49.49 32.71 21.14
C PRO A 112 48.74 33.80 21.95
N VAL A 113 47.49 33.51 22.35
CA VAL A 113 46.63 34.23 23.34
C VAL A 113 45.54 33.23 23.83
N ARG A 114 45.06 33.13 25.08
CA ARG A 114 45.53 33.44 26.46
C ARG A 114 44.54 32.78 27.46
N GLU A 115 44.99 32.40 28.68
CA GLU A 115 44.16 31.72 29.70
C GLU A 115 43.26 32.65 30.55
N ARG A 116 42.14 32.10 31.09
CA ARG A 116 41.89 32.09 32.55
C ARG A 116 40.74 31.18 33.04
N GLU A 117 41.12 30.23 33.89
CA GLU A 117 40.58 29.86 35.22
C GLU A 117 39.05 29.84 35.48
N SER A 118 38.54 28.67 35.89
CA SER A 118 37.25 28.46 36.53
C SER A 118 37.39 28.26 38.05
N LEU A 119 36.48 28.83 38.84
CA LEU A 119 36.47 28.74 40.32
C LEU A 119 35.23 28.01 40.87
N SER A 120 35.40 27.44 42.06
CA SER A 120 34.52 26.47 42.72
C SER A 120 33.45 27.11 43.64
N SER A 121 32.28 26.45 43.80
CA SER A 121 31.70 26.18 45.14
C SER A 121 30.48 25.23 45.12
N LYS A 122 30.33 24.47 46.22
CA LYS A 122 29.23 23.56 46.66
C LYS A 122 28.21 24.35 47.54
N PRO A 123 27.12 23.81 48.17
CA PRO A 123 26.73 22.41 48.53
C PRO A 123 25.28 22.05 48.03
N THR A 124 24.47 21.08 48.53
CA THR A 124 24.40 20.34 49.82
C THR A 124 23.75 18.93 49.69
N THR A 125 23.60 18.22 50.81
CA THR A 125 23.27 16.79 50.99
C THR A 125 21.86 16.55 51.55
N ALA A 126 21.24 15.37 51.29
CA ALA A 126 20.57 14.54 52.31
C ALA A 126 20.16 13.13 51.79
N THR A 127 21.02 12.16 52.11
CA THR A 127 20.79 10.74 52.48
C THR A 127 19.36 10.18 52.65
N ALA A 128 19.18 8.94 52.18
CA ALA A 128 18.10 8.02 52.58
C ALA A 128 18.68 6.77 53.29
N THR A 129 17.91 6.18 54.21
CA THR A 129 18.26 4.97 54.97
C THR A 129 17.04 4.06 55.11
N THR A 130 17.22 2.75 54.92
CA THR A 130 16.21 1.71 55.24
C THR A 130 16.21 1.40 56.75
N PRO A 131 15.18 0.71 57.29
CA PRO A 131 15.32 -0.76 57.46
C PRO A 131 14.00 -1.56 57.34
N ASP A 132 14.09 -2.86 57.66
CA ASP A 132 13.17 -3.97 57.33
C ASP A 132 11.93 -4.21 58.23
N SER A 133 10.95 -4.91 57.62
CA SER A 133 10.12 -6.03 58.13
C SER A 133 9.40 -5.99 59.50
N ALA A 134 8.07 -6.15 59.49
CA ALA A 134 7.32 -7.09 60.35
C ALA A 134 5.86 -7.30 59.88
N SER A 135 5.25 -8.43 60.26
CA SER A 135 3.91 -8.89 59.86
C SER A 135 2.82 -8.69 60.92
N SER A 136 1.56 -8.58 60.49
CA SER A 136 0.38 -9.20 61.13
C SER A 136 -0.91 -8.85 60.36
N GLY A 137 -1.95 -9.70 60.46
CA GLY A 137 -3.21 -9.54 59.75
C GLY A 137 -4.42 -9.33 60.65
N GLY A 138 -5.52 -8.86 60.06
CA GLY A 138 -6.84 -8.67 60.69
C GLY A 138 -7.79 -8.00 59.72
N GLY A 139 -8.96 -8.58 59.46
CA GLY A 139 -9.88 -8.12 58.41
C GLY A 139 -10.87 -7.04 58.82
N GLY A 140 -11.49 -6.37 57.84
CA GLY A 140 -12.53 -5.37 58.09
C GLY A 140 -13.12 -4.72 56.83
N TRP A 141 -14.26 -5.26 56.38
CA TRP A 141 -15.30 -4.66 55.52
C TRP A 141 -14.99 -4.14 54.11
N ALA A 142 -15.95 -4.39 53.23
CA ALA A 142 -15.95 -3.95 51.85
C ALA A 142 -16.43 -2.49 51.72
N ALA A 143 -15.63 -1.69 51.03
CA ALA A 143 -16.12 -0.55 50.27
C ALA A 143 -15.63 -0.74 48.83
N GLN A 144 -16.55 -0.90 47.88
CA GLN A 144 -16.19 -0.80 46.47
C GLN A 144 -15.86 0.66 46.18
N ALA A 145 -14.56 0.98 46.16
CA ALA A 145 -14.11 2.21 45.53
C ALA A 145 -14.32 2.06 44.03
N GLU A 146 -15.20 2.88 43.45
CA GLU A 146 -15.23 3.08 42.00
C GLU A 146 -13.85 3.61 41.58
N GLY A 147 -13.08 2.76 40.90
CA GLY A 147 -11.72 3.09 40.53
C GLY A 147 -11.66 4.25 39.53
N PRO A 148 -10.52 4.97 39.44
CA PRO A 148 -10.37 6.13 38.55
C PRO A 148 -10.63 5.84 37.07
N ARG A 149 -10.67 4.57 36.64
CA ARG A 149 -11.11 4.16 35.30
C ARG A 149 -12.57 4.54 34.99
N ALA A 150 -13.48 4.53 35.97
CA ALA A 150 -14.89 4.85 35.71
C ALA A 150 -15.09 6.34 35.37
N LEU A 151 -14.46 7.23 36.14
CA LEU A 151 -14.47 8.68 35.91
C LEU A 151 -13.82 9.06 34.58
N VAL A 152 -12.62 8.55 34.29
CA VAL A 152 -11.91 8.83 33.01
C VAL A 152 -12.71 8.33 31.79
N HIS A 153 -13.45 7.23 31.92
CA HIS A 153 -14.30 6.72 30.84
C HIS A 153 -15.59 7.54 30.66
N ALA A 154 -16.15 8.09 31.74
CA ALA A 154 -17.29 9.02 31.66
C ALA A 154 -16.90 10.31 30.93
N ASP A 155 -15.77 10.92 31.31
CA ASP A 155 -15.25 12.13 30.68
C ASP A 155 -14.98 11.93 29.18
N SER A 156 -14.34 10.81 28.78
CA SER A 156 -14.10 10.47 27.37
C SER A 156 -15.39 10.22 26.57
N THR A 157 -16.44 9.70 27.22
CA THR A 157 -17.74 9.51 26.57
C THR A 157 -18.42 10.86 26.31
N GLU A 158 -18.39 11.79 27.28
CA GLU A 158 -18.95 13.14 27.10
C GLU A 158 -18.16 13.95 26.06
N ILE A 159 -16.82 13.89 26.09
CA ILE A 159 -15.96 14.53 25.09
C ILE A 159 -16.28 13.99 23.69
N GLY A 160 -16.41 12.67 23.53
CA GLY A 160 -16.79 12.05 22.26
C GLY A 160 -18.15 12.49 21.72
N ILE A 161 -19.18 12.51 22.57
CA ILE A 161 -20.52 13.03 22.21
C ILE A 161 -20.43 14.49 21.75
N ARG A 162 -19.76 15.34 22.53
CA ARG A 162 -19.56 16.76 22.20
C ARG A 162 -18.76 16.95 20.91
N LEU A 163 -17.77 16.09 20.64
CA LEU A 163 -16.95 16.11 19.43
C LEU A 163 -17.79 15.85 18.18
N VAL A 164 -18.62 14.79 18.19
CA VAL A 164 -19.55 14.48 17.09
C VAL A 164 -20.55 15.62 16.87
N HIS A 165 -21.18 16.14 17.93
CA HIS A 165 -22.09 17.29 17.79
C HIS A 165 -21.39 18.54 17.24
N THR A 166 -20.14 18.81 17.64
CA THR A 166 -19.39 19.97 17.13
C THR A 166 -18.99 19.78 15.66
N LEU A 167 -18.63 18.56 15.24
CA LEU A 167 -18.38 18.21 13.83
C LEU A 167 -19.62 18.46 12.95
N MET A 168 -20.78 17.94 13.37
CA MET A 168 -22.04 18.12 12.65
C MET A 168 -22.45 19.59 12.55
N ALA A 169 -22.44 20.32 13.67
CA ALA A 169 -22.73 21.75 13.68
C ALA A 169 -21.75 22.56 12.82
N CYS A 170 -20.48 22.12 12.72
CA CYS A 170 -19.51 22.77 11.84
C CYS A 170 -19.83 22.53 10.37
N ALA A 171 -20.19 21.31 9.97
CA ALA A 171 -20.60 21.01 8.62
C ALA A 171 -21.88 21.77 8.23
N GLU A 172 -22.83 21.91 9.15
CA GLU A 172 -24.04 22.74 8.96
C GLU A 172 -23.69 24.22 8.77
N ALA A 173 -22.81 24.77 9.62
CA ALA A 173 -22.35 26.15 9.50
C ALA A 173 -21.62 26.41 8.17
N VAL A 174 -20.85 25.45 7.67
CA VAL A 174 -20.20 25.54 6.34
C VAL A 174 -21.23 25.47 5.21
N GLN A 175 -22.24 24.58 5.28
CA GLN A 175 -23.30 24.51 4.28
C GLN A 175 -24.17 25.77 4.23
N GLN A 176 -24.31 26.48 5.36
CA GLN A 176 -25.02 27.75 5.48
C GLN A 176 -24.14 28.99 5.17
N GLU A 177 -22.91 28.79 4.68
CA GLU A 177 -21.91 29.84 4.41
C GLU A 177 -21.56 30.71 5.64
N ASN A 178 -21.87 30.24 6.86
CA ASN A 178 -21.58 30.93 8.11
C ASN A 178 -20.13 30.64 8.55
N LEU A 179 -19.17 31.12 7.75
CA LEU A 179 -17.75 30.83 7.92
C LEU A 179 -17.18 31.28 9.28
N LYS A 180 -17.75 32.34 9.89
CA LYS A 180 -17.35 32.80 11.24
C LYS A 180 -17.69 31.78 12.33
N LEU A 181 -18.88 31.17 12.25
CA LEU A 181 -19.27 30.10 13.16
C LEU A 181 -18.47 28.83 12.88
N ALA A 182 -18.31 28.47 11.61
CA ALA A 182 -17.52 27.31 11.20
C ALA A 182 -16.06 27.40 11.70
N GLU A 183 -15.40 28.55 11.55
CA GLU A 183 -14.03 28.75 12.05
C GLU A 183 -13.94 28.57 13.58
N ALA A 184 -14.90 29.08 14.34
CA ALA A 184 -14.96 28.88 15.79
C ALA A 184 -15.17 27.40 16.15
N LEU A 185 -16.03 26.69 15.42
CA LEU A 185 -16.30 25.27 15.63
C LEU A 185 -15.10 24.39 15.26
N VAL A 186 -14.37 24.65 14.17
CA VAL A 186 -13.12 23.93 13.84
C VAL A 186 -12.08 24.08 14.96
N LYS A 187 -11.92 25.28 15.53
CA LYS A 187 -11.03 25.51 16.68
C LYS A 187 -11.45 24.67 17.90
N GLN A 188 -12.75 24.58 18.17
CA GLN A 188 -13.28 23.72 19.23
C GLN A 188 -13.10 22.22 18.95
N ILE A 189 -13.32 21.77 17.70
CA ILE A 189 -13.10 20.38 17.29
C ILE A 189 -11.64 19.97 17.53
N ASN A 190 -10.67 20.81 17.16
CA ASN A 190 -9.25 20.52 17.38
C ASN A 190 -8.90 20.33 18.87
N LEU A 191 -9.46 21.15 19.78
CA LEU A 191 -9.25 21.02 21.22
C LEU A 191 -9.88 19.73 21.79
N LEU A 192 -11.09 19.38 21.32
CA LEU A 192 -11.78 18.17 21.73
C LEU A 192 -11.11 16.90 21.15
N ALA A 193 -10.65 16.93 19.90
CA ALA A 193 -9.98 15.82 19.24
C ALA A 193 -8.62 15.46 19.91
N VAL A 194 -7.84 16.46 20.32
CA VAL A 194 -6.60 16.24 21.11
C VAL A 194 -6.91 15.63 22.49
N SER A 195 -8.09 15.91 23.03
CA SER A 195 -8.55 15.39 24.33
C SER A 195 -9.23 14.02 24.23
N GLN A 196 -9.55 13.56 23.02
CA GLN A 196 -10.23 12.29 22.75
C GLN A 196 -9.21 11.21 22.32
N ALA A 197 -9.08 10.16 23.12
CA ALA A 197 -8.23 9.02 22.80
C ALA A 197 -8.85 8.09 21.72
N GLY A 198 -8.01 7.26 21.11
CA GLY A 198 -8.41 6.21 20.17
C GLY A 198 -8.86 6.71 18.79
N ALA A 199 -9.54 5.84 18.05
CA ALA A 199 -10.03 6.07 16.69
C ALA A 199 -10.80 7.39 16.53
N MET A 200 -11.75 7.68 17.44
CA MET A 200 -12.63 8.85 17.35
C MET A 200 -11.88 10.18 17.30
N GLY A 201 -10.83 10.36 18.11
CA GLY A 201 -10.01 11.59 18.09
C GLY A 201 -9.27 11.76 16.76
N LYS A 202 -8.79 10.66 16.18
CA LYS A 202 -8.08 10.65 14.89
C LYS A 202 -9.01 10.96 13.72
N VAL A 203 -10.19 10.35 13.69
CA VAL A 203 -11.24 10.65 12.69
C VAL A 203 -11.59 12.12 12.75
N ALA A 204 -11.91 12.64 13.94
CA ALA A 204 -12.26 14.04 14.12
C ALA A 204 -11.14 15.01 13.70
N PHE A 205 -9.86 14.65 13.92
CA PHE A 205 -8.72 15.42 13.42
C PHE A 205 -8.69 15.51 11.88
N TYR A 206 -8.88 14.41 11.16
CA TYR A 206 -8.92 14.45 9.69
C TYR A 206 -10.17 15.17 9.15
N PHE A 207 -11.34 15.01 9.80
CA PHE A 207 -12.53 15.78 9.45
C PHE A 207 -12.36 17.28 9.72
N ALA A 208 -11.69 17.66 10.81
CA ALA A 208 -11.34 19.07 11.09
C ALA A 208 -10.40 19.64 10.03
N ARG A 209 -9.42 18.86 9.56
CA ARG A 209 -8.55 19.24 8.42
C ARG A 209 -9.34 19.44 7.14
N GLY A 210 -10.26 18.53 6.81
CA GLY A 210 -11.14 18.65 5.63
C GLY A 210 -12.06 19.87 5.71
N LEU A 211 -12.68 20.11 6.86
CA LEU A 211 -13.52 21.30 7.11
C LEU A 211 -12.70 22.60 7.01
N ALA A 212 -11.50 22.65 7.59
CA ALA A 212 -10.60 23.79 7.46
C ALA A 212 -10.20 24.03 5.99
N GLY A 213 -9.86 22.97 5.25
CA GLY A 213 -9.59 23.04 3.81
C GLY A 213 -10.75 23.68 3.04
N ARG A 214 -11.99 23.24 3.32
CA ARG A 214 -13.20 23.80 2.73
C ARG A 214 -13.43 25.28 3.08
N ILE A 215 -13.23 25.67 4.35
CA ILE A 215 -13.43 27.04 4.83
C ILE A 215 -12.43 28.02 4.21
N TYR A 216 -11.18 27.61 4.04
CA TYR A 216 -10.10 28.46 3.54
C TYR A 216 -9.83 28.31 2.02
N GLY A 217 -10.54 27.42 1.32
CA GLY A 217 -10.28 27.12 -0.08
C GLY A 217 -8.94 26.42 -0.33
N LEU A 218 -8.42 25.72 0.68
CA LEU A 218 -7.18 24.96 0.62
C LEU A 218 -7.49 23.50 0.27
N TYR A 219 -7.39 23.18 -1.01
CA TYR A 219 -7.53 21.80 -1.49
C TYR A 219 -6.23 21.03 -1.26
N PRO A 220 -6.29 19.77 -0.80
CA PRO A 220 -5.11 18.93 -0.71
C PRO A 220 -4.62 18.58 -2.11
N ASP A 221 -3.34 18.87 -2.40
CA ASP A 221 -2.67 18.29 -3.57
C ASP A 221 -2.75 16.75 -3.51
N LYS A 222 -2.84 16.09 -4.67
CA LYS A 222 -2.79 14.63 -4.72
C LYS A 222 -1.47 14.16 -4.09
N PRO A 223 -1.48 13.27 -3.07
CA PRO A 223 -0.26 12.91 -2.36
C PRO A 223 0.75 12.28 -3.32
N LEU A 224 1.97 12.86 -3.38
CA LEU A 224 3.06 12.35 -4.21
C LEU A 224 3.43 10.88 -3.93
N ASP A 225 3.07 10.39 -2.75
CA ASP A 225 3.42 9.07 -2.21
C ASP A 225 2.17 8.21 -1.90
N SER A 226 1.05 8.46 -2.58
CA SER A 226 -0.23 7.78 -2.31
C SER A 226 -0.16 6.25 -2.41
N ASP A 227 0.67 5.72 -3.32
CA ASP A 227 0.86 4.27 -3.52
C ASP A 227 1.63 3.62 -2.35
N ASN A 228 2.56 4.34 -1.73
CA ASN A 228 3.27 3.89 -0.53
C ASN A 228 2.33 3.87 0.69
N LEU A 229 1.51 4.91 0.85
CA LEU A 229 0.48 4.95 1.90
C LEU A 229 -0.50 3.78 1.77
N GLN A 230 -0.90 3.42 0.54
CA GLN A 230 -1.75 2.25 0.31
C GLN A 230 -1.02 0.91 0.58
N MET A 231 0.30 0.83 0.38
CA MET A 231 1.09 -0.36 0.78
C MET A 231 1.04 -0.57 2.30
N HIS A 232 1.19 0.48 3.10
CA HIS A 232 1.07 0.37 4.56
C HIS A 232 -0.35 -0.03 4.99
N PHE A 233 -1.39 0.44 4.28
CA PHE A 233 -2.77 -0.01 4.48
C PHE A 233 -2.93 -1.51 4.13
N TYR A 234 -2.36 -1.97 3.02
CA TYR A 234 -2.32 -3.38 2.61
C TYR A 234 -1.69 -4.29 3.67
N GLU A 235 -0.62 -3.83 4.33
CA GLU A 235 0.01 -4.61 5.40
C GLU A 235 -0.76 -4.56 6.72
N THR A 236 -1.34 -3.42 7.07
CA THR A 236 -2.05 -3.23 8.35
C THR A 236 -3.38 -3.99 8.45
N CYS A 237 -4.10 -4.18 7.33
CA CYS A 237 -5.46 -4.73 7.35
C CYS A 237 -5.72 -5.77 6.24
N PRO A 238 -6.67 -6.70 6.44
CA PRO A 238 -6.92 -7.78 5.48
C PRO A 238 -7.74 -7.34 4.24
N TYR A 239 -8.30 -6.13 4.20
CA TYR A 239 -9.30 -5.73 3.20
C TYR A 239 -8.85 -5.91 1.75
N LEU A 240 -7.67 -5.40 1.39
CA LEU A 240 -7.12 -5.55 0.04
C LEU A 240 -6.59 -6.96 -0.23
N LYS A 241 -6.05 -7.65 0.80
CA LYS A 241 -5.62 -9.06 0.70
C LYS A 241 -6.81 -9.96 0.33
N PHE A 242 -7.90 -9.86 1.08
CA PHE A 242 -9.20 -10.49 0.81
C PHE A 242 -9.70 -10.21 -0.61
N ALA A 243 -9.64 -8.95 -1.04
CA ALA A 243 -10.11 -8.55 -2.36
C ALA A 243 -9.25 -9.13 -3.50
N HIS A 244 -7.93 -9.09 -3.37
CA HIS A 244 -6.99 -9.70 -4.31
C HIS A 244 -7.20 -11.23 -4.43
N PHE A 245 -7.34 -11.94 -3.31
CA PHE A 245 -7.62 -13.39 -3.34
C PHE A 245 -8.96 -13.70 -4.00
N THR A 246 -10.01 -12.94 -3.68
CA THR A 246 -11.35 -13.12 -4.27
C THR A 246 -11.35 -12.85 -5.78
N ALA A 247 -10.69 -11.77 -6.22
CA ALA A 247 -10.53 -11.46 -7.64
C ALA A 247 -9.69 -12.51 -8.37
N ASN A 248 -8.56 -12.92 -7.80
CA ASN A 248 -7.70 -13.96 -8.36
C ASN A 248 -8.46 -15.28 -8.52
N GLN A 249 -9.30 -15.69 -7.57
CA GLN A 249 -10.10 -16.91 -7.69
C GLN A 249 -11.12 -16.83 -8.84
N ALA A 250 -11.77 -15.68 -9.03
CA ALA A 250 -12.68 -15.48 -10.17
C ALA A 250 -11.93 -15.49 -11.52
N ILE A 251 -10.72 -14.91 -11.58
CA ILE A 251 -9.84 -14.95 -12.76
C ILE A 251 -9.38 -16.39 -13.06
N LEU A 252 -9.01 -17.17 -12.03
CA LEU A 252 -8.62 -18.58 -12.18
C LEU A 252 -9.75 -19.44 -12.73
N GLU A 253 -10.98 -19.23 -12.26
CA GLU A 253 -12.17 -19.93 -12.74
C GLU A 253 -12.47 -19.58 -14.22
N ALA A 254 -12.36 -18.29 -14.61
CA ALA A 254 -12.51 -17.88 -16.01
C ALA A 254 -11.40 -18.41 -16.94
N PHE A 255 -10.19 -18.64 -16.40
CA PHE A 255 -9.03 -19.17 -17.11
C PHE A 255 -8.91 -20.71 -17.10
N GLU A 256 -9.94 -21.43 -16.62
CA GLU A 256 -9.94 -22.90 -16.63
C GLU A 256 -9.78 -23.46 -18.06
N GLY A 257 -8.86 -24.42 -18.23
CA GLY A 257 -8.57 -25.04 -19.53
C GLY A 257 -7.89 -24.15 -20.58
N LYS A 258 -7.79 -22.83 -20.39
CA LYS A 258 -7.17 -21.90 -21.35
C LYS A 258 -5.65 -22.09 -21.40
N LYS A 259 -5.05 -22.16 -22.60
CA LYS A 259 -3.59 -22.34 -22.76
C LYS A 259 -2.79 -21.04 -22.73
N ARG A 260 -3.43 -19.93 -23.06
CA ARG A 260 -2.84 -18.58 -23.13
C ARG A 260 -3.84 -17.62 -22.50
N VAL A 261 -3.38 -16.84 -21.54
CA VAL A 261 -4.23 -15.99 -20.71
C VAL A 261 -3.59 -14.62 -20.54
N HIS A 262 -4.40 -13.57 -20.54
CA HIS A 262 -3.99 -12.18 -20.47
C HIS A 262 -4.81 -11.46 -19.41
N VAL A 263 -4.15 -10.85 -18.43
CA VAL A 263 -4.79 -9.92 -17.49
C VAL A 263 -4.44 -8.49 -17.88
N VAL A 264 -5.45 -7.63 -17.98
CA VAL A 264 -5.29 -6.18 -18.03
C VAL A 264 -5.64 -5.64 -16.65
N ASP A 265 -4.63 -5.13 -15.94
CA ASP A 265 -4.77 -4.57 -14.60
C ASP A 265 -4.78 -3.04 -14.68
N PHE A 266 -5.88 -2.43 -14.24
CA PHE A 266 -6.07 -0.97 -14.26
C PHE A 266 -5.26 -0.24 -13.18
N SER A 267 -4.72 -0.95 -12.20
CA SER A 267 -3.96 -0.36 -11.08
C SER A 267 -2.78 -1.26 -10.70
N MET A 268 -1.71 -1.19 -11.49
CA MET A 268 -0.54 -2.05 -11.28
C MET A 268 0.11 -1.82 -9.90
N LYS A 269 0.21 -0.56 -9.46
CA LYS A 269 0.80 -0.12 -8.18
C LYS A 269 2.08 -0.91 -7.86
N GLN A 270 2.13 -1.64 -6.74
CA GLN A 270 3.29 -2.46 -6.35
C GLN A 270 3.23 -3.92 -6.85
N GLY A 271 2.17 -4.30 -7.59
CA GLY A 271 2.00 -5.64 -8.17
C GLY A 271 1.60 -6.75 -7.19
N MET A 272 1.25 -6.42 -5.95
CA MET A 272 1.05 -7.37 -4.83
C MET A 272 -0.02 -8.45 -5.07
N GLN A 273 -0.98 -8.22 -5.98
CA GLN A 273 -2.02 -9.21 -6.34
C GLN A 273 -1.46 -10.39 -7.14
N TRP A 274 -0.42 -10.17 -7.96
CA TRP A 274 -0.07 -11.06 -9.07
C TRP A 274 0.77 -12.28 -8.70
N PRO A 275 1.70 -12.27 -7.72
CA PRO A 275 2.45 -13.46 -7.32
C PRO A 275 1.54 -14.64 -6.91
N ALA A 276 0.48 -14.37 -6.14
CA ALA A 276 -0.48 -15.39 -5.72
C ALA A 276 -1.24 -15.99 -6.92
N LEU A 277 -1.62 -15.17 -7.91
CA LEU A 277 -2.24 -15.68 -9.14
C LEU A 277 -1.27 -16.56 -9.93
N MET A 278 -0.02 -16.13 -10.09
CA MET A 278 1.00 -16.90 -10.82
C MET A 278 1.26 -18.27 -10.17
N GLN A 279 1.33 -18.34 -8.84
CA GLN A 279 1.46 -19.60 -8.10
C GLN A 279 0.27 -20.53 -8.37
N ALA A 280 -0.96 -20.01 -8.31
CA ALA A 280 -2.16 -20.79 -8.58
C ALA A 280 -2.24 -21.27 -10.06
N LEU A 281 -1.78 -20.44 -11.01
CA LEU A 281 -1.65 -20.82 -12.42
C LEU A 281 -0.58 -21.92 -12.63
N ALA A 282 0.54 -21.88 -11.91
CA ALA A 282 1.60 -22.89 -11.95
C ALA A 282 1.12 -24.27 -11.45
N LEU A 283 0.26 -24.27 -10.41
CA LEU A 283 -0.30 -25.49 -9.80
C LEU A 283 -1.52 -26.06 -10.53
N ARG A 284 -1.96 -25.45 -11.64
CA ARG A 284 -3.17 -25.84 -12.36
C ARG A 284 -3.02 -27.22 -13.02
N PRO A 285 -4.06 -28.09 -13.01
CA PRO A 285 -4.08 -29.33 -13.79
C PRO A 285 -3.78 -29.09 -15.27
N GLY A 286 -2.88 -29.88 -15.85
CA GLY A 286 -2.39 -29.69 -17.22
C GLY A 286 -1.24 -28.67 -17.36
N GLY A 287 -0.81 -28.04 -16.25
CA GLY A 287 0.34 -27.15 -16.19
C GLY A 287 0.02 -25.66 -16.41
N PRO A 288 1.03 -24.79 -16.20
CA PRO A 288 0.88 -23.35 -16.38
C PRO A 288 0.49 -22.98 -17.81
N PRO A 289 -0.44 -22.03 -18.01
CA PRO A 289 -0.62 -21.37 -19.30
C PRO A 289 0.55 -20.42 -19.57
N ALA A 290 0.66 -19.97 -20.83
CA ALA A 290 1.37 -18.73 -21.10
C ALA A 290 0.56 -17.56 -20.53
N PHE A 291 1.15 -16.82 -19.59
CA PHE A 291 0.52 -15.73 -18.87
C PHE A 291 1.07 -14.38 -19.35
N ARG A 292 0.19 -13.50 -19.82
CA ARG A 292 0.50 -12.10 -20.07
C ARG A 292 -0.16 -11.20 -19.02
N LEU A 293 0.57 -10.21 -18.53
CA LEU A 293 0.03 -9.15 -17.68
C LEU A 293 0.29 -7.80 -18.35
N THR A 294 -0.74 -6.96 -18.42
CA THR A 294 -0.63 -5.56 -18.81
C THR A 294 -1.01 -4.70 -17.62
N GLY A 295 -0.01 -4.08 -17.00
CA GLY A 295 -0.18 -3.22 -15.84
C GLY A 295 -0.28 -1.75 -16.25
N ILE A 296 -1.38 -1.11 -15.88
CA ILE A 296 -1.59 0.33 -16.12
C ILE A 296 -1.27 1.12 -14.84
N GLY A 297 -0.69 2.31 -15.02
CA GLY A 297 -0.46 3.24 -13.92
C GLY A 297 -0.15 4.66 -14.40
N PRO A 298 -0.14 5.64 -13.47
CA PRO A 298 0.24 7.02 -13.78
C PRO A 298 1.74 7.13 -14.15
N PRO A 299 2.16 8.21 -14.81
CA PRO A 299 3.59 8.52 -14.97
C PRO A 299 4.23 8.74 -13.59
N SER A 300 5.47 8.28 -13.40
CA SER A 300 6.18 8.52 -12.14
C SER A 300 6.54 9.99 -11.96
N THR A 301 6.47 10.47 -10.72
CA THR A 301 6.75 11.86 -10.33
C THR A 301 8.24 12.18 -10.25
N ASP A 302 9.10 11.16 -10.16
CA ASP A 302 10.56 11.25 -9.99
C ASP A 302 11.37 10.87 -11.25
N ASN A 303 10.68 10.65 -12.39
CA ASN A 303 11.23 10.11 -13.65
C ASN A 303 11.77 8.67 -13.56
N THR A 304 11.46 7.90 -12.51
CA THR A 304 11.68 6.45 -12.53
C THR A 304 10.65 5.74 -13.42
N ASP A 305 10.93 4.50 -13.78
CA ASP A 305 10.04 3.63 -14.55
C ASP A 305 9.52 2.52 -13.64
N HIS A 306 8.74 2.94 -12.64
CA HIS A 306 8.17 2.06 -11.60
C HIS A 306 7.39 0.88 -12.20
N LEU A 307 6.61 1.11 -13.26
CA LEU A 307 5.89 0.04 -13.96
C LEU A 307 6.84 -1.02 -14.53
N ARG A 308 8.00 -0.64 -15.10
CA ARG A 308 9.02 -1.60 -15.56
C ARG A 308 9.70 -2.32 -14.40
N GLU A 309 9.97 -1.64 -13.28
CA GLU A 309 10.57 -2.28 -12.11
C GLU A 309 9.68 -3.36 -11.49
N VAL A 310 8.38 -3.09 -11.34
CA VAL A 310 7.40 -4.10 -10.91
C VAL A 310 7.32 -5.25 -11.92
N GLY A 311 7.31 -4.92 -13.22
CA GLY A 311 7.35 -5.90 -14.30
C GLY A 311 8.56 -6.84 -14.25
N LEU A 312 9.75 -6.32 -13.95
CA LEU A 312 10.98 -7.09 -13.80
C LEU A 312 10.93 -8.02 -12.58
N LYS A 313 10.46 -7.52 -11.42
CA LYS A 313 10.30 -8.34 -10.19
C LYS A 313 9.32 -9.48 -10.42
N LEU A 314 8.20 -9.22 -11.10
CA LEU A 314 7.22 -10.25 -11.46
C LEU A 314 7.75 -11.27 -12.49
N ALA A 315 8.58 -10.83 -13.44
CA ALA A 315 9.22 -11.74 -14.39
C ALA A 315 10.24 -12.66 -13.74
N GLN A 316 11.07 -12.13 -12.82
CA GLN A 316 11.98 -12.93 -12.00
C GLN A 316 11.21 -13.95 -11.16
N PHE A 317 10.11 -13.55 -10.52
CA PHE A 317 9.25 -14.46 -9.78
C PHE A 317 8.61 -15.55 -10.65
N ALA A 318 8.09 -15.20 -11.83
CA ALA A 318 7.52 -16.18 -12.76
C ALA A 318 8.54 -17.21 -13.26
N GLU A 319 9.82 -16.82 -13.40
CA GLU A 319 10.91 -17.73 -13.78
C GLU A 319 11.18 -18.80 -12.71
N THR A 320 11.17 -18.44 -11.42
CA THR A 320 11.43 -19.40 -10.31
C THR A 320 10.33 -20.44 -10.16
N ILE A 321 9.09 -20.14 -10.58
CA ILE A 321 7.95 -21.08 -10.61
C ILE A 321 7.62 -21.61 -12.02
N HIS A 322 8.50 -21.38 -12.99
CA HIS A 322 8.45 -21.91 -14.35
C HIS A 322 7.16 -21.59 -15.14
N VAL A 323 6.61 -20.39 -14.98
CA VAL A 323 5.48 -19.87 -15.77
C VAL A 323 6.02 -19.11 -16.98
N GLU A 324 5.54 -19.41 -18.21
CA GLU A 324 5.84 -18.55 -19.37
C GLU A 324 5.14 -17.20 -19.18
N PHE A 325 5.90 -16.19 -18.77
CA PHE A 325 5.36 -14.88 -18.43
C PHE A 325 5.80 -13.76 -19.38
N LYS A 326 4.88 -12.83 -19.70
CA LYS A 326 5.16 -11.60 -20.45
C LYS A 326 4.48 -10.41 -19.77
N TYR A 327 5.25 -9.37 -19.48
CA TYR A 327 4.74 -8.13 -18.91
C TYR A 327 4.73 -6.98 -19.93
N ARG A 328 3.73 -6.09 -19.82
CA ARG A 328 3.64 -4.81 -20.53
C ARG A 328 3.19 -3.73 -19.55
N GLY A 329 4.05 -2.77 -19.23
CA GLY A 329 3.62 -1.55 -18.54
C GLY A 329 2.95 -0.61 -19.53
N LEU A 330 1.89 0.09 -19.11
CA LEU A 330 1.26 1.16 -19.87
C LEU A 330 1.04 2.39 -18.97
N VAL A 331 1.62 3.51 -19.38
CA VAL A 331 1.51 4.78 -18.65
C VAL A 331 0.29 5.56 -19.14
N ALA A 332 -0.61 5.93 -18.23
CA ALA A 332 -1.77 6.76 -18.54
C ALA A 332 -2.13 7.67 -17.34
N ASN A 333 -2.47 8.94 -17.61
CA ASN A 333 -2.91 9.87 -16.56
C ASN A 333 -4.32 9.54 -16.03
N SER A 334 -5.17 8.94 -16.87
CA SER A 334 -6.50 8.48 -16.52
C SER A 334 -6.85 7.25 -17.36
N LEU A 335 -7.57 6.29 -16.75
CA LEU A 335 -8.12 5.15 -17.48
C LEU A 335 -9.05 5.58 -18.63
N ALA A 336 -9.70 6.74 -18.50
CA ALA A 336 -10.58 7.28 -19.55
C ALA A 336 -9.82 7.75 -20.81
N ASP A 337 -8.49 7.87 -20.76
CA ASP A 337 -7.65 8.19 -21.91
C ASP A 337 -7.21 6.91 -22.68
N LEU A 338 -7.57 5.73 -22.19
CA LEU A 338 -7.24 4.44 -22.81
C LEU A 338 -8.14 4.10 -24.00
N ASP A 339 -7.50 3.50 -25.00
CA ASP A 339 -8.16 2.82 -26.11
C ASP A 339 -7.76 1.34 -26.16
N SER A 340 -8.67 0.47 -26.61
CA SER A 340 -8.45 -0.98 -26.66
C SER A 340 -7.30 -1.36 -27.60
N SER A 341 -7.04 -0.56 -28.63
CA SER A 341 -5.89 -0.74 -29.52
C SER A 341 -4.52 -0.60 -28.83
N MET A 342 -4.44 0.11 -27.70
CA MET A 342 -3.18 0.32 -26.96
C MET A 342 -2.70 -0.92 -26.19
N LEU A 343 -3.57 -1.92 -26.01
CA LEU A 343 -3.39 -3.05 -25.08
C LEU A 343 -2.75 -4.30 -25.72
N ASP A 344 -2.43 -4.26 -27.02
CA ASP A 344 -1.89 -5.41 -27.78
C ASP A 344 -2.76 -6.67 -27.61
N LEU A 345 -4.08 -6.55 -27.75
CA LEU A 345 -5.01 -7.68 -27.60
C LEU A 345 -4.78 -8.72 -28.70
N ARG A 346 -4.84 -10.00 -28.35
CA ARG A 346 -4.59 -11.11 -29.29
C ARG A 346 -5.77 -12.06 -29.33
N GLU A 347 -6.16 -12.48 -30.53
CA GLU A 347 -7.31 -13.38 -30.75
C GLU A 347 -7.09 -14.80 -30.17
N ASP A 348 -5.84 -15.17 -29.85
CA ASP A 348 -5.47 -16.47 -29.30
C ASP A 348 -5.27 -16.47 -27.77
N GLU A 349 -5.67 -15.39 -27.08
CA GLU A 349 -5.54 -15.20 -25.64
C GLU A 349 -6.91 -14.99 -24.98
N SER A 350 -7.15 -15.66 -23.85
CA SER A 350 -8.30 -15.40 -22.97
C SER A 350 -8.01 -14.18 -22.11
N VAL A 351 -8.88 -13.17 -22.14
CA VAL A 351 -8.64 -11.86 -21.48
C VAL A 351 -9.47 -11.74 -20.21
N ALA A 352 -8.86 -11.30 -19.11
CA ALA A 352 -9.54 -10.81 -17.92
C ALA A 352 -9.14 -9.35 -17.65
N VAL A 353 -10.08 -8.54 -17.15
CA VAL A 353 -9.81 -7.15 -16.73
C VAL A 353 -9.96 -7.05 -15.23
N ASN A 354 -8.98 -6.44 -14.56
CA ASN A 354 -8.96 -6.25 -13.11
C ASN A 354 -8.90 -4.76 -12.76
N SER A 355 -9.73 -4.34 -11.80
CA SER A 355 -9.77 -2.96 -11.30
C SER A 355 -9.98 -2.95 -9.79
N VAL A 356 -9.07 -2.30 -9.06
CA VAL A 356 -9.05 -2.25 -7.59
C VAL A 356 -8.91 -0.82 -7.10
N PHE A 357 -10.01 -0.25 -6.60
CA PHE A 357 -10.12 1.13 -6.10
C PHE A 357 -9.72 2.19 -7.14
N GLU A 358 -10.29 2.11 -8.36
CA GLU A 358 -9.96 3.03 -9.46
C GLU A 358 -11.20 3.66 -10.12
N LEU A 359 -12.33 2.94 -10.18
CA LEU A 359 -13.48 3.37 -10.97
C LEU A 359 -14.21 4.54 -10.33
N HIS A 360 -14.24 4.63 -9.00
CA HIS A 360 -14.83 5.77 -8.30
C HIS A 360 -14.17 7.11 -8.71
N SER A 361 -12.85 7.11 -8.94
CA SER A 361 -12.11 8.33 -9.31
C SER A 361 -12.58 8.92 -10.65
N LEU A 362 -13.01 8.06 -11.58
CA LEU A 362 -13.50 8.44 -12.90
C LEU A 362 -14.80 9.23 -12.83
N LEU A 363 -15.56 9.13 -11.74
CA LEU A 363 -16.82 9.85 -11.53
C LEU A 363 -16.62 11.36 -11.31
N ALA A 364 -15.37 11.81 -11.13
CA ALA A 364 -15.02 13.23 -11.13
C ALA A 364 -15.01 13.84 -12.54
N ARG A 365 -14.81 13.02 -13.58
CA ARG A 365 -14.78 13.43 -15.00
C ARG A 365 -16.08 12.98 -15.70
N PRO A 366 -16.95 13.91 -16.15
CA PRO A 366 -18.16 13.55 -16.88
C PRO A 366 -17.84 12.66 -18.09
N GLY A 367 -18.54 11.52 -18.20
CA GLY A 367 -18.31 10.52 -19.27
C GLY A 367 -17.11 9.59 -19.04
N GLY A 368 -16.34 9.77 -17.96
CA GLY A 368 -15.11 9.01 -17.70
C GLY A 368 -15.35 7.52 -17.49
N ILE A 369 -16.33 7.18 -16.64
CA ILE A 369 -16.68 5.77 -16.39
C ILE A 369 -17.33 5.13 -17.63
N GLU A 370 -18.16 5.87 -18.37
CA GLU A 370 -18.80 5.38 -19.60
C GLU A 370 -17.75 5.07 -20.69
N LYS A 371 -16.74 5.92 -20.86
CA LYS A 371 -15.61 5.68 -21.78
C LYS A 371 -14.80 4.44 -21.35
N VAL A 372 -14.46 4.30 -20.08
CA VAL A 372 -13.71 3.13 -19.59
C VAL A 372 -14.51 1.84 -19.78
N LEU A 373 -15.79 1.82 -19.42
CA LEU A 373 -16.66 0.65 -19.61
C LEU A 373 -16.82 0.30 -21.10
N SER A 374 -16.89 1.29 -22.00
CA SER A 374 -16.83 1.04 -23.45
C SER A 374 -15.50 0.39 -23.86
N THR A 375 -14.37 0.98 -23.46
CA THR A 375 -13.03 0.43 -23.76
C THR A 375 -12.88 -1.01 -23.24
N VAL A 376 -13.43 -1.34 -22.06
CA VAL A 376 -13.47 -2.73 -21.52
C VAL A 376 -14.30 -3.65 -22.41
N LYS A 377 -15.47 -3.23 -22.91
CA LYS A 377 -16.28 -4.06 -23.82
C LYS A 377 -15.57 -4.32 -25.14
N ASP A 378 -14.82 -3.36 -25.65
CA ASP A 378 -14.01 -3.52 -26.85
C ASP A 378 -12.90 -4.57 -26.68
N MET A 379 -12.46 -4.84 -25.43
CA MET A 379 -11.52 -5.94 -25.13
C MET A 379 -12.15 -7.33 -25.20
N LYS A 380 -13.49 -7.43 -25.11
CA LYS A 380 -14.26 -8.69 -25.05
C LYS A 380 -13.73 -9.69 -24.00
N PRO A 381 -13.59 -9.29 -22.73
CA PRO A 381 -13.01 -10.15 -21.69
C PRO A 381 -13.93 -11.33 -21.35
N ASP A 382 -13.33 -12.46 -20.97
CA ASP A 382 -14.02 -13.61 -20.38
C ASP A 382 -14.52 -13.28 -18.96
N ILE A 383 -13.85 -12.38 -18.22
CA ILE A 383 -14.31 -11.85 -16.93
C ILE A 383 -13.77 -10.44 -16.63
N VAL A 384 -14.54 -9.66 -15.86
CA VAL A 384 -14.12 -8.37 -15.29
C VAL A 384 -14.23 -8.44 -13.76
N THR A 385 -13.13 -8.27 -13.04
CA THR A 385 -13.09 -8.17 -11.58
C THR A 385 -13.02 -6.71 -11.16
N ILE A 386 -13.95 -6.31 -10.29
CA ILE A 386 -14.08 -4.93 -9.79
C ILE A 386 -14.12 -4.99 -8.26
N VAL A 387 -13.20 -4.25 -7.63
CA VAL A 387 -13.11 -4.05 -6.19
C VAL A 387 -13.24 -2.55 -5.95
N GLU A 388 -14.28 -2.14 -5.23
CA GLU A 388 -14.59 -0.75 -4.91
C GLU A 388 -15.01 -0.63 -3.43
N GLN A 389 -14.86 0.55 -2.85
CA GLN A 389 -15.25 0.84 -1.47
C GLN A 389 -16.78 0.95 -1.34
N GLU A 390 -17.39 0.14 -0.47
CA GLU A 390 -18.83 0.22 -0.18
C GLU A 390 -19.16 1.46 0.67
N ALA A 391 -19.38 2.60 0.02
CA ALA A 391 -19.74 3.87 0.65
C ALA A 391 -20.53 4.77 -0.31
N ASN A 392 -21.30 5.74 0.22
CA ASN A 392 -22.11 6.66 -0.57
C ASN A 392 -21.54 8.10 -0.55
N HIS A 393 -20.30 8.26 -0.98
CA HIS A 393 -19.60 9.57 -0.96
C HIS A 393 -19.86 10.42 -2.22
N ASN A 394 -20.62 9.92 -3.21
CA ASN A 394 -20.92 10.65 -4.44
C ASN A 394 -22.28 11.40 -4.46
N GLY A 395 -23.07 11.35 -3.37
CA GLY A 395 -24.35 12.07 -3.28
C GLY A 395 -24.22 13.59 -3.49
N PRO A 396 -25.29 14.32 -3.91
CA PRO A 396 -25.20 15.74 -4.26
C PRO A 396 -25.14 16.70 -3.06
N GLY A 397 -25.78 16.38 -1.93
CA GLY A 397 -25.77 17.19 -0.70
C GLY A 397 -24.44 17.09 0.07
N PHE A 398 -23.92 18.22 0.56
CA PHE A 398 -22.68 18.23 1.33
C PHE A 398 -22.85 17.58 2.71
N LEU A 399 -23.89 17.96 3.47
CA LEU A 399 -24.18 17.36 4.78
C LEU A 399 -24.43 15.84 4.69
N ASP A 400 -25.11 15.38 3.64
CA ASP A 400 -25.35 13.93 3.44
C ASP A 400 -24.00 13.21 3.25
N ARG A 401 -23.14 13.69 2.32
CA ARG A 401 -21.78 13.15 2.13
C ARG A 401 -20.95 13.19 3.42
N PHE A 402 -21.01 14.28 4.17
CA PHE A 402 -20.28 14.46 5.42
C PHE A 402 -20.72 13.42 6.47
N THR A 403 -22.02 13.18 6.61
CA THR A 403 -22.58 12.21 7.55
C THR A 403 -22.21 10.79 7.18
N GLU A 404 -22.44 10.40 5.91
CA GLU A 404 -22.10 9.08 5.39
C GLU A 404 -20.59 8.77 5.53
N SER A 405 -19.74 9.73 5.17
CA SER A 405 -18.29 9.57 5.32
C SER A 405 -17.84 9.51 6.78
N LEU A 406 -18.47 10.26 7.68
CA LEU A 406 -18.15 10.17 9.12
C LEU A 406 -18.45 8.77 9.67
N HIS A 407 -19.57 8.16 9.27
CA HIS A 407 -19.90 6.78 9.63
C HIS A 407 -18.93 5.75 9.00
N TYR A 408 -18.63 5.90 7.70
CA TYR A 408 -17.73 5.00 6.98
C TYR A 408 -16.30 5.02 7.57
N TYR A 409 -15.71 6.21 7.70
CA TYR A 409 -14.34 6.32 8.20
C TYR A 409 -14.23 6.06 9.71
N SER A 410 -15.26 6.35 10.52
CA SER A 410 -15.26 5.88 11.93
C SER A 410 -15.15 4.36 11.99
N THR A 411 -15.96 3.64 11.19
CA THR A 411 -15.92 2.17 11.11
C THR A 411 -14.54 1.64 10.70
N LEU A 412 -13.88 2.28 9.73
CA LEU A 412 -12.53 1.90 9.31
C LEU A 412 -11.46 2.17 10.38
N PHE A 413 -11.50 3.33 11.05
CA PHE A 413 -10.54 3.67 12.10
C PHE A 413 -10.74 2.79 13.35
N ASP A 414 -11.98 2.46 13.71
CA ASP A 414 -12.29 1.49 14.78
C ASP A 414 -11.73 0.10 14.43
N SER A 415 -11.82 -0.32 13.16
CA SER A 415 -11.19 -1.57 12.71
C SER A 415 -9.65 -1.51 12.75
N LEU A 416 -9.03 -0.40 12.34
CA LEU A 416 -7.57 -0.21 12.47
C LEU A 416 -7.11 -0.18 13.94
N GLU A 417 -7.99 0.23 14.86
CA GLU A 417 -7.77 0.08 16.30
C GLU A 417 -7.85 -1.39 16.74
N GLY A 418 -8.86 -2.14 16.28
CA GLY A 418 -8.99 -3.58 16.52
C GLY A 418 -7.87 -4.44 15.93
N CYS A 419 -7.26 -4.06 14.80
CA CYS A 419 -6.16 -4.78 14.15
C CYS A 419 -4.84 -4.80 14.97
N ALA A 420 -4.76 -4.11 16.11
CA ALA A 420 -3.56 -4.00 16.95
C ALA A 420 -3.08 -5.31 17.63
N VAL A 421 -3.71 -6.45 17.33
CA VAL A 421 -3.30 -7.79 17.80
C VAL A 421 -2.25 -8.42 16.86
N SER A 422 -2.11 -7.91 15.64
CA SER A 422 -1.05 -8.30 14.68
C SER A 422 0.24 -7.49 14.97
N PRO A 423 1.46 -8.03 14.71
CA PRO A 423 2.73 -7.31 14.90
C PRO A 423 2.99 -6.22 13.83
N VAL A 424 1.97 -5.46 13.47
CA VAL A 424 2.05 -4.29 12.58
C VAL A 424 2.85 -3.19 13.26
N SER A 425 3.78 -2.54 12.55
CA SER A 425 4.56 -1.48 13.19
C SER A 425 3.68 -0.23 13.45
N PRO A 426 3.98 0.55 14.50
CA PRO A 426 3.30 1.83 14.74
C PRO A 426 3.38 2.79 13.55
N LEU A 427 4.40 2.65 12.69
CA LEU A 427 4.57 3.44 11.47
C LEU A 427 3.56 3.01 10.40
N ASP A 428 3.39 1.71 10.14
CA ASP A 428 2.43 1.21 9.14
C ASP A 428 1.01 1.62 9.49
N LYS A 429 0.65 1.55 10.79
CA LYS A 429 -0.65 2.02 11.27
C LYS A 429 -0.81 3.53 11.08
N LEU A 430 0.21 4.34 11.40
CA LEU A 430 0.17 5.79 11.19
C LEU A 430 0.01 6.14 9.69
N ARG A 431 0.72 5.44 8.80
CA ARG A 431 0.60 5.61 7.35
C ARG A 431 -0.75 5.15 6.80
N SER A 432 -1.35 4.11 7.38
CA SER A 432 -2.72 3.67 7.08
C SER A 432 -3.77 4.70 7.50
N GLU A 433 -3.57 5.33 8.67
CA GLU A 433 -4.42 6.42 9.14
C GLU A 433 -4.26 7.69 8.27
N GLU A 434 -3.04 7.97 7.78
CA GLU A 434 -2.75 9.03 6.81
C GLU A 434 -3.37 8.77 5.43
N TYR A 435 -3.34 7.52 4.94
CA TYR A 435 -4.00 7.08 3.71
C TYR A 435 -5.51 7.40 3.74
N LEU A 436 -6.22 6.93 4.77
CA LEU A 436 -7.65 7.23 4.94
C LEU A 436 -7.88 8.73 5.21
N GLY A 437 -6.97 9.38 5.93
CA GLY A 437 -6.98 10.81 6.20
C GLY A 437 -6.98 11.67 4.94
N HIS A 438 -6.22 11.29 3.91
CA HIS A 438 -6.24 11.95 2.61
C HIS A 438 -7.58 11.78 1.90
N GLN A 439 -8.20 10.59 1.97
CA GLN A 439 -9.52 10.38 1.39
C GLN A 439 -10.59 11.24 2.09
N ILE A 440 -10.61 11.27 3.43
CA ILE A 440 -11.47 12.16 4.22
C ILE A 440 -11.32 13.61 3.78
N CYS A 441 -10.07 14.09 3.65
CA CYS A 441 -9.80 15.45 3.22
C CYS A 441 -10.35 15.74 1.82
N ASN A 442 -10.24 14.81 0.86
CA ASN A 442 -10.78 15.00 -0.49
C ASN A 442 -12.33 14.98 -0.51
N VAL A 443 -12.98 14.05 0.21
CA VAL A 443 -14.45 13.97 0.31
C VAL A 443 -15.04 15.25 0.91
N VAL A 444 -14.40 15.79 1.97
CA VAL A 444 -14.91 16.94 2.72
C VAL A 444 -14.50 18.28 2.11
N ALA A 445 -13.23 18.47 1.71
CA ALA A 445 -12.73 19.77 1.26
C ALA A 445 -13.07 20.09 -0.20
N CYS A 446 -12.95 19.10 -1.10
CA CYS A 446 -13.02 19.34 -2.54
C CYS A 446 -14.46 19.35 -3.09
N GLU A 447 -14.62 19.93 -4.28
CA GLU A 447 -15.80 19.77 -5.13
C GLU A 447 -15.41 19.72 -6.62
N GLY A 448 -16.38 19.53 -7.51
CA GLY A 448 -16.14 19.51 -8.95
C GLY A 448 -15.20 18.37 -9.36
N ALA A 449 -14.24 18.67 -10.23
CA ALA A 449 -13.25 17.70 -10.71
C ALA A 449 -12.19 17.35 -9.65
N GLU A 450 -11.91 18.24 -8.69
CA GLU A 450 -10.91 18.03 -7.63
C GLU A 450 -11.36 17.01 -6.58
N ARG A 451 -12.67 16.77 -6.46
CA ARG A 451 -13.21 15.70 -5.61
C ARG A 451 -13.22 14.38 -6.38
N VAL A 452 -12.24 13.54 -6.14
CA VAL A 452 -12.03 12.24 -6.79
C VAL A 452 -12.52 11.06 -5.95
N GLU A 453 -12.58 11.19 -4.62
CA GLU A 453 -13.06 10.16 -3.70
C GLU A 453 -14.59 10.03 -3.72
N ARG A 454 -15.10 9.53 -4.85
CA ARG A 454 -16.53 9.49 -5.19
C ARG A 454 -17.11 8.09 -5.08
N HIS A 455 -16.89 7.44 -3.93
CA HIS A 455 -17.41 6.10 -3.67
C HIS A 455 -18.93 6.02 -3.89
N GLU A 456 -19.36 4.89 -4.46
CA GLU A 456 -20.75 4.53 -4.68
C GLU A 456 -20.99 3.10 -4.16
N THR A 457 -22.23 2.82 -3.73
CA THR A 457 -22.63 1.50 -3.22
C THR A 457 -22.62 0.43 -4.30
N LEU A 458 -22.56 -0.84 -3.90
CA LEU A 458 -22.71 -2.00 -4.78
C LEU A 458 -23.98 -1.93 -5.64
N THR A 459 -25.06 -1.34 -5.13
CA THR A 459 -26.32 -1.17 -5.88
C THR A 459 -26.14 -0.18 -7.03
N GLN A 460 -25.44 0.93 -6.80
CA GLN A 460 -25.12 1.92 -7.83
C GLN A 460 -24.13 1.36 -8.86
N TRP A 461 -23.06 0.67 -8.42
CA TRP A 461 -22.12 0.01 -9.32
C TRP A 461 -22.79 -1.05 -10.20
N ARG A 462 -23.67 -1.90 -9.63
CA ARG A 462 -24.47 -2.87 -10.40
C ARG A 462 -25.36 -2.19 -11.43
N ALA A 463 -26.00 -1.07 -11.08
CA ALA A 463 -26.81 -0.31 -12.03
C ALA A 463 -25.97 0.27 -13.19
N ARG A 464 -24.76 0.79 -12.92
CA ARG A 464 -23.84 1.27 -13.97
C ARG A 464 -23.39 0.15 -14.90
N LEU A 465 -22.92 -0.96 -14.32
CA LEU A 465 -22.41 -2.11 -15.06
C LEU A 465 -23.51 -2.77 -15.92
N GLY A 466 -24.70 -2.98 -15.35
CA GLY A 466 -25.86 -3.47 -16.09
C GLY A 466 -26.29 -2.51 -17.21
N SER A 467 -26.26 -1.19 -16.97
CA SER A 467 -26.56 -0.19 -18.01
C SER A 467 -25.53 -0.16 -19.14
N ALA A 468 -24.27 -0.46 -18.84
CA ALA A 468 -23.23 -0.67 -19.85
C ALA A 468 -23.35 -2.02 -20.56
N GLY A 469 -24.17 -2.95 -20.06
CA GLY A 469 -24.38 -4.30 -20.62
C GLY A 469 -23.33 -5.31 -20.17
N PHE A 470 -22.93 -5.26 -18.90
CA PHE A 470 -22.23 -6.34 -18.20
C PHE A 470 -23.22 -7.12 -17.32
N ASP A 471 -23.11 -8.44 -17.33
CA ASP A 471 -23.91 -9.33 -16.48
C ASP A 471 -23.13 -9.73 -15.21
N PRO A 472 -23.80 -9.83 -14.03
CA PRO A 472 -23.13 -10.22 -12.80
C PRO A 472 -22.81 -11.72 -12.77
N VAL A 473 -21.54 -12.05 -12.51
CA VAL A 473 -21.10 -13.43 -12.24
C VAL A 473 -21.14 -13.69 -10.73
N ASN A 474 -21.73 -14.81 -10.32
CA ASN A 474 -21.72 -15.22 -8.91
C ASN A 474 -20.33 -15.76 -8.53
N LEU A 475 -19.76 -15.28 -7.43
CA LEU A 475 -18.53 -15.84 -6.87
C LEU A 475 -18.75 -17.31 -6.49
N GLY A 476 -17.89 -18.19 -6.99
CA GLY A 476 -17.97 -19.62 -6.74
C GLY A 476 -17.75 -19.98 -5.26
N SER A 477 -18.17 -21.19 -4.87
CA SER A 477 -17.99 -21.68 -3.49
C SER A 477 -16.52 -21.74 -3.03
N ASN A 478 -15.57 -21.76 -3.98
CA ASN A 478 -14.14 -21.74 -3.71
C ASN A 478 -13.67 -20.34 -3.27
N ALA A 479 -14.14 -19.28 -3.92
CA ALA A 479 -13.87 -17.90 -3.52
C ALA A 479 -14.38 -17.65 -2.10
N PHE A 480 -15.61 -18.08 -1.77
CA PHE A 480 -16.16 -17.98 -0.42
C PHE A 480 -15.33 -18.75 0.62
N LYS A 481 -14.84 -19.96 0.30
CA LYS A 481 -13.99 -20.74 1.21
C LYS A 481 -12.64 -20.07 1.44
N GLN A 482 -11.96 -19.60 0.39
CA GLN A 482 -10.69 -18.88 0.51
C GLN A 482 -10.85 -17.59 1.32
N ALA A 483 -11.88 -16.80 1.00
CA ALA A 483 -12.28 -15.61 1.74
C ALA A 483 -12.53 -15.87 3.24
N SER A 484 -13.00 -17.07 3.61
CA SER A 484 -13.26 -17.46 5.00
C SER A 484 -12.03 -18.04 5.74
N MET A 485 -10.89 -18.20 5.06
CA MET A 485 -9.62 -18.69 5.63
C MET A 485 -8.58 -17.58 5.85
N LEU A 486 -8.90 -16.35 5.42
CA LEU A 486 -8.13 -15.12 5.61
C LEU A 486 -8.62 -14.35 6.85
#